data_AF-A0A196SJM5-F1
#
_entry.id   AF-A0A196SJM5-F1
#
_cell.length_a   1.000
_cell.length_b   1.000
_cell.length_c   1.000
_cell.angle_alpha   90.00
_cell.angle_beta   90.00
_cell.angle_gamma   90.00
#
_symmetry.space_group_name_H-M   'P 1'
#
loop_
_entity.id
_entity.type
_entity.pdbx_description
1 polymer ?
#
loop_
_entity_poly.entity_id
_entity_poly.type
_entity_poly.pdbx_seq_one_letter_code
_entity_poly.pdbx_strand_id
1 'polypeptide(L)'
;MSNSYQDWAPAGWDKRHVKPTESKEKQVNIARRLGNTVVTAAKYDAGRNKNNATGTNMYARKVEEEDEVFTLPKVDLSFRLRLQKARTEKKLSQKELAMKLNVQASVIQDYESGKIIPNPNLISKMERILGVKLRESKK
;
A
#
# COMPACT_ATOMS: atom_id res chain seq x y z
N MET A 1 -40.04 -40.32 13.61
CA MET A 1 -38.65 -40.15 13.12
C MET A 1 -38.71 -39.93 11.63
N SER A 2 -38.67 -38.69 11.16
CA SER A 2 -38.61 -38.36 9.73
C SER A 2 -37.24 -37.77 9.44
N ASN A 3 -36.32 -38.60 8.95
CA ASN A 3 -35.02 -38.17 8.44
C ASN A 3 -35.24 -37.42 7.12
N SER A 4 -34.98 -36.11 7.13
CA SER A 4 -34.88 -35.29 5.94
C SER A 4 -33.44 -35.34 5.41
N TYR A 5 -33.19 -36.22 4.43
CA TYR A 5 -31.98 -36.23 3.60
C TYR A 5 -32.18 -35.31 2.39
N GLN A 6 -31.94 -34.01 2.55
CA GLN A 6 -32.09 -33.06 1.45
C GLN A 6 -30.98 -32.00 1.52
N ASP A 7 -29.76 -32.40 1.15
CA ASP A 7 -28.53 -31.59 1.26
C ASP A 7 -28.21 -30.74 0.01
N TRP A 8 -29.14 -30.55 -0.92
CA TRP A 8 -28.87 -29.71 -2.09
C TRP A 8 -29.21 -28.24 -1.79
N ALA A 9 -28.19 -27.44 -1.50
CA ALA A 9 -28.32 -25.99 -1.46
C ALA A 9 -28.59 -25.46 -2.89
N PRO A 10 -29.53 -24.51 -3.08
CA PRO A 10 -29.80 -23.94 -4.40
C PRO A 10 -28.57 -23.20 -4.91
N ALA A 11 -28.00 -23.67 -6.01
CA ALA A 11 -26.86 -23.04 -6.68
C ALA A 11 -27.31 -21.73 -7.37
N GLY A 12 -27.42 -20.66 -6.59
CA GLY A 12 -27.54 -19.30 -7.10
C GLY A 12 -26.16 -18.66 -7.23
N TRP A 13 -25.90 -17.97 -8.34
CA TRP A 13 -24.73 -17.08 -8.47
C TRP A 13 -24.94 -15.82 -7.61
N ASP A 14 -24.89 -15.97 -6.29
CA ASP A 14 -24.79 -14.83 -5.39
C ASP A 14 -23.35 -14.31 -5.37
N LYS A 15 -23.10 -13.24 -6.14
CA LYS A 15 -21.78 -12.56 -6.22
C LYS A 15 -21.50 -11.66 -5.02
N ARG A 16 -22.36 -11.65 -4.00
CA ARG A 16 -22.13 -10.89 -2.77
C ARG A 16 -21.10 -11.63 -1.93
N HIS A 17 -19.86 -11.15 -1.97
CA HIS A 17 -18.85 -11.58 -1.02
C HIS A 17 -19.32 -11.23 0.40
N VAL A 18 -19.77 -12.22 1.16
CA VAL A 18 -20.03 -12.07 2.59
C VAL A 18 -18.71 -11.77 3.25
N LYS A 19 -18.56 -10.56 3.80
CA LYS A 19 -17.39 -10.21 4.59
C LYS A 19 -17.37 -11.14 5.82
N PRO A 20 -16.27 -11.85 6.09
CA PRO A 20 -16.18 -12.70 7.26
C PRO A 20 -16.44 -11.89 8.53
N THR A 21 -17.24 -12.43 9.44
CA THR A 21 -17.60 -11.81 10.73
C THR A 21 -16.40 -11.74 11.68
N GLU A 22 -15.49 -12.70 11.57
CA GLU A 22 -14.30 -12.87 12.40
C GLU A 22 -13.04 -12.43 11.64
N SER A 23 -12.04 -11.88 12.33
CA SER A 23 -10.76 -11.57 11.69
C SER A 23 -10.03 -12.84 11.25
N LYS A 24 -9.21 -12.75 10.19
CA LYS A 24 -8.45 -13.89 9.67
C LYS A 24 -7.59 -14.57 10.75
N GLU A 25 -7.04 -13.79 11.68
CA GLU A 25 -6.25 -14.31 12.80
C GLU A 25 -7.10 -15.12 13.79
N LYS A 26 -8.30 -14.64 14.12
CA LYS A 26 -9.23 -15.39 14.98
C LYS A 26 -9.66 -16.70 14.33
N GLN A 27 -9.97 -16.67 13.03
CA GLN A 27 -10.31 -17.88 12.27
C GLN A 27 -9.18 -18.92 12.28
N VAL A 28 -7.93 -18.49 12.05
CA VAL A 28 -6.76 -19.37 12.08
C VAL A 28 -6.54 -19.95 13.49
N ASN A 29 -6.74 -19.14 14.54
CA ASN A 29 -6.59 -19.61 15.92
C ASN A 29 -7.69 -20.63 16.31
N ILE A 30 -8.93 -20.43 15.87
CA ILE A 30 -10.02 -21.40 16.06
C ILE A 30 -9.69 -22.72 15.33
N ALA A 31 -9.26 -22.65 14.07
CA ALA A 31 -8.87 -23.84 13.30
C ALA A 31 -7.75 -24.64 13.98
N ARG A 32 -6.74 -23.97 14.57
CA ARG A 32 -5.68 -24.63 15.36
C ARG A 32 -6.23 -25.33 16.60
N ARG A 33 -7.20 -24.73 17.31
CA ARG A 33 -7.81 -25.32 18.52
C ARG A 33 -8.68 -26.53 18.21
N LEU A 34 -9.36 -26.51 17.06
CA LEU A 34 -10.23 -27.61 16.61
C LEU A 34 -9.44 -28.76 15.95
N GLY A 35 -8.12 -28.64 15.82
CA GLY A 35 -7.27 -29.67 15.19
C GLY A 35 -7.38 -29.71 13.65
N ASN A 36 -7.99 -28.69 13.04
CA ASN A 36 -8.09 -28.59 11.59
C ASN A 36 -6.71 -28.27 10.98
N THR A 37 -6.48 -28.74 9.75
CA THR A 37 -5.22 -28.51 9.02
C THR A 37 -5.07 -27.03 8.64
N VAL A 38 -3.95 -26.43 9.04
CA VAL A 38 -3.61 -25.04 8.70
C VAL A 38 -2.43 -25.03 7.73
N VAL A 39 -2.68 -24.58 6.50
CA VAL A 39 -1.63 -24.42 5.49
C VAL A 39 -0.80 -23.17 5.80
N THR A 40 0.49 -23.34 6.00
CA THR A 40 1.45 -22.23 6.18
C THR A 40 2.40 -22.17 5.00
N ALA A 41 2.63 -20.98 4.46
CA ALA A 41 3.61 -20.73 3.41
C ALA A 41 4.49 -19.53 3.81
N ALA A 42 5.78 -19.61 3.51
CA ALA A 42 6.70 -18.49 3.66
C ALA A 42 6.31 -17.36 2.69
N LYS A 43 6.35 -16.11 3.15
CA LYS A 43 6.11 -14.96 2.28
C LYS A 43 7.33 -14.74 1.39
N TYR A 44 7.09 -14.33 0.15
CA TYR A 44 8.15 -13.86 -0.73
C TYR A 44 8.92 -12.72 -0.05
N ASP A 45 10.25 -12.80 -0.05
CA ASP A 45 11.18 -11.86 0.59
C ASP A 45 11.09 -11.77 2.13
N ALA A 46 10.52 -12.78 2.79
CA ALA A 46 10.48 -12.85 4.25
C ALA A 46 11.90 -12.84 4.86
N GLY A 47 12.08 -12.10 5.96
CA GLY A 47 13.35 -12.01 6.69
C GLY A 47 14.35 -10.99 6.14
N ARG A 48 14.00 -10.21 5.11
CA ARG A 48 14.87 -9.15 4.56
C ARG A 48 14.37 -7.75 4.95
N ASN A 49 15.30 -6.81 5.10
CA ASN A 49 15.06 -5.40 5.40
C ASN A 49 15.35 -4.50 4.18
N LYS A 50 14.56 -4.64 3.11
CA LYS A 50 14.77 -3.85 1.89
C LYS A 50 14.35 -2.39 2.10
N ASN A 51 15.30 -1.47 1.94
CA ASN A 51 15.04 -0.03 1.86
C ASN A 51 14.46 0.30 0.48
N ASN A 52 13.13 0.19 0.33
CA ASN A 52 12.44 0.44 -0.93
C ASN A 52 12.42 1.95 -1.25
N ALA A 53 13.49 2.46 -1.86
CA ALA A 53 13.61 3.85 -2.28
C ALA A 53 12.85 4.13 -3.60
N THR A 54 12.68 3.13 -4.47
CA THR A 54 12.24 3.35 -5.86
C THR A 54 10.85 2.77 -6.12
N GLY A 55 9.85 3.63 -6.31
CA GLY A 55 8.45 3.25 -6.57
C GLY A 55 8.21 2.52 -7.90
N THR A 56 9.21 2.47 -8.78
CA THR A 56 9.16 1.81 -10.10
C THR A 56 8.96 0.30 -10.01
N ASN A 57 9.44 -0.35 -8.94
CA ASN A 57 9.41 -1.81 -8.85
C ASN A 57 7.99 -2.39 -8.68
N MET A 58 6.98 -1.57 -8.37
CA MET A 58 5.58 -2.02 -8.29
C MET A 58 4.96 -2.29 -9.67
N TYR A 59 5.48 -1.64 -10.71
CA TYR A 59 4.94 -1.74 -12.07
C TYR A 59 5.80 -2.62 -12.99
N ALA A 60 6.87 -3.23 -12.47
CA ALA A 60 7.84 -4.01 -13.26
C ALA A 60 7.15 -5.06 -14.15
N ARG A 61 6.23 -5.87 -13.60
CA ARG A 61 5.49 -6.87 -14.39
C ARG A 61 4.65 -6.24 -15.50
N LYS A 62 3.97 -5.12 -15.23
CA LYS A 62 3.15 -4.44 -16.24
C LYS A 62 4.00 -3.83 -17.35
N VAL A 63 5.15 -3.28 -16.98
CA VAL A 63 6.13 -2.72 -17.93
C VAL A 63 6.74 -3.82 -18.81
N GLU A 64 6.92 -5.04 -18.30
CA GLU A 64 7.41 -6.18 -19.08
C GLU A 64 6.34 -6.80 -20.00
N GLU A 65 5.05 -6.66 -19.66
CA GLU A 65 3.92 -7.23 -20.40
C GLU A 65 3.40 -6.30 -21.52
N GLU A 66 3.57 -4.98 -21.37
CA GLU A 66 3.14 -4.01 -22.38
C GLU A 66 4.25 -3.71 -23.41
N ASP A 67 3.99 -4.02 -24.68
CA ASP A 67 4.89 -3.73 -25.80
C ASP A 67 4.81 -2.26 -26.30
N GLU A 68 3.80 -1.50 -25.85
CA GLU A 68 3.60 -0.07 -26.17
C GLU A 68 4.27 0.87 -25.16
N VAL A 69 4.48 2.14 -25.52
CA VAL A 69 5.12 3.14 -24.64
C VAL A 69 4.22 3.47 -23.44
N PHE A 70 4.41 2.76 -22.34
CA PHE A 70 3.68 2.97 -21.10
C PHE A 70 4.30 4.09 -20.24
N THR A 71 3.50 5.12 -19.92
CA THR A 71 3.92 6.21 -19.03
C THR A 71 3.29 6.08 -17.65
N LEU A 72 4.11 6.11 -16.60
CA LEU A 72 3.64 5.98 -15.23
C LEU A 72 3.08 7.31 -14.68
N PRO A 73 1.96 7.26 -13.92
CA PRO A 73 1.38 8.45 -13.33
C PRO A 73 2.35 9.07 -12.31
N LYS A 74 2.60 10.36 -12.48
CA LYS A 74 3.48 11.15 -11.62
C LYS A 74 2.70 11.82 -10.49
N VAL A 75 3.42 12.46 -9.59
CA VAL A 75 2.85 13.24 -8.49
C VAL A 75 2.01 14.41 -9.03
N ASP A 76 0.82 14.59 -8.47
CA ASP A 76 -0.12 15.65 -8.85
C ASP A 76 0.32 17.06 -8.36
N LEU A 77 -0.18 18.09 -9.03
CA LEU A 77 0.03 19.50 -8.68
C LEU A 77 -0.47 19.83 -7.26
N SER A 78 -1.63 19.31 -6.86
CA SER A 78 -2.18 19.58 -5.52
C SER A 78 -1.26 19.04 -4.43
N PHE A 79 -0.71 17.85 -4.64
CA PHE A 79 0.20 17.19 -3.71
C PHE A 79 1.50 17.97 -3.53
N ARG A 80 2.14 18.37 -4.64
CA ARG A 80 3.45 19.06 -4.57
C ARG A 80 3.34 20.42 -3.86
N LEU A 81 2.25 21.14 -4.07
CA LEU A 81 1.98 22.42 -3.39
C LEU A 81 1.77 22.22 -1.88
N ARG A 82 1.04 21.18 -1.48
CA ARG A 82 0.86 20.84 -0.05
C ARG A 82 2.17 20.45 0.61
N LEU A 83 2.99 19.65 -0.07
CA LEU A 83 4.30 19.25 0.44
C LEU A 83 5.19 20.48 0.69
N GLN A 84 5.26 21.39 -0.29
CA GLN A 84 6.03 22.63 -0.17
C GLN A 84 5.51 23.50 0.98
N LYS A 85 4.19 23.69 1.07
CA LYS A 85 3.56 24.47 2.14
C LYS A 85 3.87 23.88 3.52
N ALA A 86 3.65 22.58 3.69
CA ALA A 86 3.91 21.89 4.95
C ALA A 86 5.38 21.95 5.37
N ARG A 87 6.31 21.88 4.40
CA ARG A 87 7.74 22.07 4.66
C ARG A 87 8.02 23.49 5.18
N THR A 88 7.45 24.51 4.54
CA THR A 88 7.64 25.92 4.95
C THR A 88 7.01 26.23 6.31
N GLU A 89 5.83 25.67 6.61
CA GLU A 89 5.16 25.82 7.92
C GLU A 89 6.02 25.25 9.05
N LYS A 90 6.75 24.15 8.79
CA LYS A 90 7.72 23.57 9.74
C LYS A 90 9.09 24.22 9.72
N LYS A 91 9.31 25.26 8.91
CA LYS A 91 10.60 25.97 8.76
C LYS A 91 11.76 25.03 8.42
N LEU A 92 11.51 23.97 7.67
CA LEU A 92 12.55 23.01 7.27
C LEU A 92 13.08 23.33 5.88
N SER A 93 14.39 23.22 5.68
CA SER A 93 14.96 23.19 4.33
C SER A 93 14.68 21.83 3.64
N GLN A 94 14.76 21.79 2.29
CA GLN A 94 14.63 20.51 1.56
C GLN A 94 15.70 19.50 2.02
N LYS A 95 16.92 19.97 2.29
CA LYS A 95 18.03 19.16 2.80
C LYS A 95 17.74 18.63 4.20
N GLU A 96 17.21 19.44 5.10
CA GLU A 96 16.81 19.00 6.44
C GLU A 96 15.69 17.96 6.42
N LEU A 97 14.67 18.17 5.57
CA LEU A 97 13.61 17.19 5.40
C LEU A 97 14.17 15.87 4.85
N ALA A 98 15.08 15.93 3.87
CA ALA A 98 15.74 14.77 3.30
C ALA A 98 16.58 14.00 4.34
N MET A 99 17.35 14.71 5.16
CA MET A 99 18.14 14.12 6.26
C MET A 99 17.23 13.39 7.26
N LYS A 100 16.11 14.00 7.67
CA LYS A 100 15.16 13.36 8.59
C LYS A 100 14.48 12.12 7.99
N LEU A 101 14.31 12.09 6.67
CA LEU A 101 13.72 10.98 5.93
C LEU A 101 14.73 9.89 5.54
N ASN A 102 16.02 10.14 5.78
CA ASN A 102 17.14 9.33 5.29
C ASN A 102 17.05 9.08 3.77
N VAL A 103 16.86 10.17 3.02
CA VAL A 103 16.86 10.17 1.55
C VAL A 103 17.75 11.29 1.01
N GLN A 104 18.09 11.24 -0.27
CA GLN A 104 18.83 12.32 -0.91
C GLN A 104 17.96 13.57 -1.12
N ALA A 105 18.59 14.74 -1.10
CA ALA A 105 17.90 16.02 -1.29
C ALA A 105 17.23 16.12 -2.67
N SER A 106 17.82 15.54 -3.73
CA SER A 106 17.22 15.55 -5.07
C SER A 106 15.87 14.83 -5.09
N VAL A 107 15.70 13.77 -4.28
CA VAL A 107 14.43 13.04 -4.21
C VAL A 107 13.32 13.98 -3.75
N ILE A 108 13.56 14.79 -2.70
CA ILE A 108 12.58 15.78 -2.23
C ILE A 108 12.29 16.84 -3.29
N GLN A 109 13.33 17.31 -4.00
CA GLN A 109 13.18 18.25 -5.11
C GLN A 109 12.33 17.66 -6.26
N ASP A 110 12.49 16.37 -6.56
CA ASP A 110 11.71 15.67 -7.58
C ASP A 110 10.24 15.50 -7.17
N TYR A 111 9.96 15.34 -5.87
CA TYR A 111 8.60 15.37 -5.32
C TYR A 111 7.97 16.76 -5.38
N GLU A 112 8.70 17.82 -5.01
CA GLU A 112 8.19 19.20 -5.07
C GLU A 112 8.04 19.70 -6.53
N SER A 113 8.80 19.15 -7.48
CA SER A 113 8.64 19.47 -8.92
C SER A 113 7.60 18.61 -9.62
N GLY A 114 7.27 17.43 -9.09
CA GLY A 114 6.29 16.51 -9.66
C GLY A 114 6.84 15.58 -10.75
N LYS A 115 8.17 15.43 -10.84
CA LYS A 115 8.81 14.58 -11.86
C LYS A 115 8.78 13.10 -11.52
N ILE A 116 8.69 12.77 -10.23
CA ILE A 116 8.85 11.42 -9.70
C ILE A 116 7.51 10.66 -9.61
N ILE A 117 7.62 9.33 -9.66
CA ILE A 117 6.52 8.41 -9.38
C ILE A 117 6.32 8.32 -7.85
N PRO A 118 5.09 8.49 -7.34
CA PRO A 118 4.85 8.53 -5.91
C PRO A 118 5.11 7.18 -5.21
N ASN A 119 6.03 7.15 -4.24
CA ASN A 119 6.26 6.00 -3.37
C ASN A 119 5.43 6.10 -2.07
N PRO A 120 4.47 5.18 -1.82
CA PRO A 120 3.59 5.27 -0.65
C PRO A 120 4.30 5.18 0.70
N ASN A 121 5.39 4.42 0.78
CA ASN A 121 6.14 4.29 2.01
C ASN A 121 6.84 5.60 2.38
N LEU A 122 7.46 6.24 1.39
CA LEU A 122 8.14 7.52 1.60
C LEU A 122 7.15 8.63 1.92
N ILE A 123 6.01 8.68 1.23
CA ILE A 123 4.96 9.66 1.50
C ILE A 123 4.42 9.50 2.93
N SER A 124 4.21 8.27 3.40
CA SER A 124 3.78 8.02 4.79
C SER A 124 4.80 8.52 5.81
N LYS A 125 6.11 8.42 5.51
CA LYS A 125 7.16 9.00 6.36
C LYS A 125 7.14 10.53 6.33
N MET A 126 6.95 11.14 5.15
CA MET A 126 6.81 12.59 5.00
C MET A 126 5.64 13.11 5.83
N GLU A 127 4.47 12.47 5.73
CA GLU A 127 3.26 12.83 6.49
C GLU A 127 3.49 12.78 8.00
N ARG A 128 4.22 11.77 8.50
CA ARG A 128 4.57 11.67 9.93
C ARG A 128 5.48 12.80 10.39
N ILE A 129 6.53 13.12 9.62
CA ILE A 129 7.49 14.18 9.99
C ILE A 129 6.85 15.56 9.87
N LEU A 130 6.03 15.77 8.85
CA LEU A 130 5.36 17.04 8.58
C LEU A 130 4.05 17.19 9.38
N GLY A 131 3.51 16.13 9.96
CA GLY A 131 2.29 16.16 10.78
C GLY A 131 1.02 16.53 10.00
N VAL A 132 1.05 16.42 8.67
CA VAL A 132 -0.06 16.74 7.77
C VAL A 132 -0.33 15.57 6.84
N LYS A 133 -1.58 15.44 6.37
CA LYS A 133 -1.93 14.50 5.31
C LYS A 133 -1.66 15.14 3.96
N LEU A 134 -0.78 14.54 3.17
CA LEU A 134 -0.39 15.04 1.86
C LEU A 134 -1.30 14.47 0.76
N ARG A 135 -1.80 13.25 0.96
CA ARG A 135 -2.75 12.59 0.05
C ARG A 135 -4.17 13.08 0.28
N GLU A 136 -4.90 13.32 -0.81
CA GLU A 136 -6.35 13.48 -0.74
C GLU A 136 -6.98 12.15 -0.31
N SER A 137 -7.92 12.21 0.63
CA SER A 137 -8.87 11.11 0.78
C SER A 137 -9.73 11.12 -0.48
N LYS A 138 -9.55 10.13 -1.37
CA LYS A 138 -10.55 9.87 -2.41
C LYS A 138 -11.89 9.72 -1.70
N LYS A 139 -12.79 10.66 -1.97
CA LYS A 139 -14.19 10.62 -1.51
C LYS A 139 -14.95 9.65 -2.40
#